data_AF-A0A353HC43-F1
#
_entry.id   AF-A0A353HC43-F1
#
_cell.length_a   1.000
_cell.length_b   1.000
_cell.length_c   1.000
_cell.angle_alpha   90.00
_cell.angle_beta   90.00
_cell.angle_gamma   90.00
#
_symmetry.space_group_name_H-M   'P 1'
#
loop_
_entity.id
_entity.type
_entity.pdbx_description
1 polymer ?
#
loop_
_entity_poly.entity_id
_entity_poly.type
_entity_poly.pdbx_seq_one_letter_code
_entity_poly.pdbx_strand_id
1 'polypeptide(L)'
;KVLYLDCDLIARRCISEIFDIDVSGYIFGAVYDRGLNSHGIDDINSGVLIFNVAEYNKNDTCSKLVEYANTHDNLPQVDQNCFNAICKDKLLHIDCKYNFQNILCFDNDKCVSRLKKELKAQKVGKLKNVVIVHYAYLKAWTFPKLPLSRLWWKTVKTLPKDLQQRHKEFALIQQEKSKENEFKAWQYRSAVSRFFYKVRVKISLTFKKIFKKR
;
A
#
# COMPACT_ATOMS: atom_id res chain seq x y z
N LYS A 1 -24.36 -1.62 -7.64
CA LYS A 1 -23.10 -1.77 -6.86
C LYS A 1 -21.94 -1.36 -7.74
N VAL A 2 -20.85 -0.85 -7.19
CA VAL A 2 -19.62 -0.52 -7.93
C VAL A 2 -18.44 -1.11 -7.18
N LEU A 3 -17.54 -1.81 -7.89
CA LEU A 3 -16.29 -2.31 -7.32
C LEU A 3 -15.17 -1.31 -7.61
N TYR A 4 -14.64 -0.70 -6.57
CA TYR A 4 -13.43 0.10 -6.62
C TYR A 4 -12.20 -0.78 -6.31
N LEU A 5 -11.13 -0.54 -7.04
CA LEU A 5 -9.85 -1.25 -6.94
C LEU A 5 -8.72 -0.24 -7.05
N ASP A 6 -7.76 -0.27 -6.12
CA ASP A 6 -6.51 0.45 -6.25
C ASP A 6 -5.71 -0.03 -7.46
N CYS A 7 -4.75 0.77 -7.92
CA CYS A 7 -3.97 0.49 -9.12
C CYS A 7 -2.77 -0.45 -8.89
N ASP A 8 -2.46 -0.74 -7.63
CA ASP A 8 -1.31 -1.52 -7.19
C ASP A 8 -1.73 -2.88 -6.64
N LEU A 9 -2.61 -3.56 -7.37
CA LEU A 9 -3.08 -4.91 -7.07
C LEU A 9 -3.11 -5.80 -8.30
N ILE A 10 -3.21 -7.11 -8.06
CA ILE A 10 -3.42 -8.12 -9.10
C ILE A 10 -4.56 -9.04 -8.67
N ALA A 11 -5.60 -9.10 -9.50
CA ALA A 11 -6.59 -10.17 -9.46
C ALA A 11 -5.98 -11.47 -10.01
N ARG A 12 -6.00 -12.52 -9.21
CA ARG A 12 -5.44 -13.85 -9.53
C ARG A 12 -6.50 -14.90 -9.82
N ARG A 13 -7.75 -14.58 -9.48
CA ARG A 13 -8.94 -15.41 -9.70
C ARG A 13 -10.07 -14.52 -10.20
N CYS A 14 -11.18 -15.14 -10.58
CA CYS A 14 -12.41 -14.42 -10.91
C CYS A 14 -12.82 -13.54 -9.73
N ILE A 15 -13.16 -12.28 -10.01
CA ILE A 15 -13.62 -11.31 -9.02
C ILE A 15 -15.14 -11.14 -9.04
N SER A 16 -15.86 -11.89 -9.89
CA SER A 16 -17.32 -11.79 -10.02
C SER A 16 -18.04 -12.06 -8.70
N GLU A 17 -17.54 -13.01 -7.90
CA GLU A 17 -18.08 -13.36 -6.58
C GLU A 17 -18.13 -12.17 -5.60
N ILE A 18 -17.34 -11.10 -5.84
CA ILE A 18 -17.42 -9.88 -5.01
C ILE A 18 -18.76 -9.17 -5.20
N PHE A 19 -19.36 -9.23 -6.39
CA PHE A 19 -20.65 -8.60 -6.67
C PHE A 19 -21.83 -9.32 -6.01
N ASP A 20 -21.65 -10.60 -5.68
CA ASP A 20 -22.66 -11.42 -5.00
C ASP A 20 -22.75 -11.13 -3.49
N ILE A 21 -21.76 -10.41 -2.93
CA ILE A 21 -21.77 -9.99 -1.53
C ILE A 21 -22.97 -9.07 -1.29
N ASP A 22 -23.85 -9.45 -0.36
CA ASP A 22 -24.95 -8.59 0.04
C ASP A 22 -24.45 -7.41 0.88
N VAL A 23 -24.61 -6.21 0.33
CA VAL A 23 -24.22 -4.94 0.97
C VAL A 23 -25.46 -4.12 1.36
N SER A 24 -26.62 -4.77 1.45
CA SER A 24 -27.86 -4.13 1.89
C SER A 24 -27.71 -3.59 3.32
N GLY A 25 -28.11 -2.33 3.53
CA GLY A 25 -27.94 -1.63 4.81
C GLY A 25 -26.53 -1.07 5.06
N TYR A 26 -25.55 -1.39 4.22
CA TYR A 26 -24.18 -0.90 4.30
C TYR A 26 -23.87 0.09 3.17
N ILE A 27 -22.98 1.04 3.41
CA ILE A 27 -22.44 1.96 2.38
C ILE A 27 -21.52 1.20 1.44
N PHE A 28 -20.65 0.34 1.99
CA PHE A 28 -19.78 -0.53 1.21
C PHE A 28 -19.29 -1.73 2.02
N GLY A 29 -18.77 -2.74 1.31
CA GLY A 29 -17.97 -3.82 1.88
C GLY A 29 -16.47 -3.61 1.66
N ALA A 30 -15.66 -3.86 2.68
CA ALA A 30 -14.20 -3.76 2.61
C ALA A 30 -13.49 -4.74 3.56
N VAL A 31 -12.18 -4.91 3.39
CA VAL A 31 -11.36 -5.82 4.20
C VAL A 31 -10.63 -5.03 5.28
N TYR A 32 -10.48 -5.63 6.47
CA TYR A 32 -9.67 -5.07 7.56
C TYR A 32 -8.28 -4.60 7.09
N ASP A 33 -7.84 -3.42 7.52
CA ASP A 33 -6.45 -3.00 7.34
C ASP A 33 -5.57 -3.82 8.27
N ARG A 34 -4.50 -4.38 7.70
CA ARG A 34 -3.50 -5.15 8.44
C ARG A 34 -2.23 -4.33 8.72
N GLY A 35 -2.27 -3.05 8.34
CA GLY A 35 -1.21 -2.08 8.45
C GLY A 35 -0.62 -1.91 9.83
N LEU A 36 0.62 -1.41 9.83
CA LEU A 36 1.33 -1.06 11.06
C LEU A 36 0.72 0.14 11.78
N ASN A 37 -0.13 0.91 11.10
CA ASN A 37 -0.78 2.13 11.60
C ASN A 37 -2.30 1.96 11.78
N SER A 38 -2.82 0.74 11.93
CA SER A 38 -4.26 0.56 12.22
C SER A 38 -4.62 1.33 13.49
N HIS A 39 -5.42 2.40 13.33
CA HIS A 39 -5.81 3.29 14.43
C HIS A 39 -6.98 2.72 15.24
N GLY A 40 -7.59 1.63 14.76
CA GLY A 40 -8.57 0.80 15.46
C GLY A 40 -8.48 -0.68 15.10
N ILE A 41 -9.09 -1.53 15.92
CA ILE A 41 -9.21 -2.98 15.69
C ILE A 41 -10.08 -3.30 14.46
N ASP A 42 -10.91 -2.34 14.04
CA ASP A 42 -11.92 -2.49 12.99
C ASP A 42 -11.71 -1.59 11.75
N ASP A 43 -10.53 -0.99 11.61
CA ASP A 43 -10.23 -0.18 10.42
C ASP A 43 -10.17 -1.04 9.16
N ILE A 44 -10.59 -0.48 8.03
CA ILE A 44 -10.48 -1.11 6.71
C ILE A 44 -9.34 -0.54 5.88
N ASN A 45 -8.88 -1.35 4.94
CA ASN A 45 -8.06 -0.89 3.84
C ASN A 45 -8.95 -0.42 2.68
N SER A 46 -8.72 0.79 2.16
CA SER A 46 -9.55 1.40 1.11
C SER A 46 -9.26 0.90 -0.31
N GLY A 47 -8.29 0.01 -0.51
CA GLY A 47 -7.87 -0.40 -1.86
C GLY A 47 -8.79 -1.40 -2.57
N VAL A 48 -9.77 -1.98 -1.88
CA VAL A 48 -10.84 -2.80 -2.49
C VAL A 48 -12.14 -2.52 -1.77
N LEU A 49 -13.08 -1.86 -2.46
CA LEU A 49 -14.38 -1.46 -1.91
C LEU A 49 -15.50 -1.91 -2.84
N ILE A 50 -16.48 -2.66 -2.31
CA ILE A 50 -17.73 -2.96 -3.03
C ILE A 50 -18.82 -2.01 -2.54
N PHE A 51 -19.05 -0.94 -3.29
CA PHE A 51 -20.00 0.12 -2.95
C PHE A 51 -21.45 -0.28 -3.19
N ASN A 52 -22.29 0.01 -2.20
CA ASN A 52 -23.71 0.20 -2.37
C ASN A 52 -23.99 1.67 -2.70
N VAL A 53 -23.98 2.00 -3.99
CA VAL A 53 -24.15 3.39 -4.46
C VAL A 53 -25.48 4.01 -3.99
N ALA A 54 -26.54 3.22 -3.85
CA ALA A 54 -27.82 3.73 -3.37
C ALA A 54 -27.74 4.17 -1.90
N GLU A 55 -27.18 3.35 -1.00
CA GLU A 55 -26.95 3.76 0.39
C GLU A 55 -25.91 4.88 0.47
N TYR A 56 -24.83 4.85 -0.32
CA TYR A 56 -23.83 5.93 -0.37
C TYR A 56 -24.48 7.30 -0.68
N ASN A 57 -25.34 7.36 -1.70
CA ASN A 57 -26.04 8.58 -2.08
C ASN A 57 -27.09 9.00 -1.05
N LYS A 58 -27.89 8.05 -0.55
CA LYS A 58 -28.93 8.30 0.46
C LYS A 58 -28.37 8.90 1.75
N ASN A 59 -27.14 8.54 2.12
CA ASN A 59 -26.50 9.03 3.34
C ASN A 59 -25.67 10.32 3.12
N ASP A 60 -25.68 10.89 1.91
CA ASP A 60 -24.82 12.01 1.52
C ASP A 60 -23.35 11.77 1.90
N THR A 61 -22.87 10.54 1.65
CA THR A 61 -21.58 10.08 2.15
C THR A 61 -20.43 10.90 1.57
N CYS A 62 -20.50 11.31 0.30
CA CYS A 62 -19.45 12.10 -0.33
C CYS A 62 -19.19 13.42 0.40
N SER A 63 -20.25 14.19 0.66
CA SER A 63 -20.15 15.49 1.31
C SER A 63 -19.54 15.35 2.71
N LYS A 64 -19.97 14.34 3.47
CA LYS A 64 -19.43 14.04 4.80
C LYS A 64 -17.95 13.65 4.78
N LEU A 65 -17.53 12.86 3.80
CA LEU A 65 -16.11 12.48 3.64
C LEU A 65 -15.25 13.70 3.29
N VAL A 66 -15.73 14.57 2.40
CA VAL A 66 -15.04 15.82 2.01
C VAL A 66 -14.98 16.80 3.18
N GLU A 67 -16.08 16.97 3.91
CA GLU A 67 -16.12 17.81 5.11
C GLU A 67 -15.14 17.29 6.16
N TYR A 68 -15.10 15.98 6.41
CA TYR A 68 -14.15 15.38 7.35
C TYR A 68 -12.70 15.64 6.93
N ALA A 69 -12.38 15.43 5.64
CA ALA A 69 -11.05 15.69 5.10
C ALA A 69 -10.62 17.16 5.22
N ASN A 70 -11.57 18.10 5.11
CA ASN A 70 -11.29 19.54 5.19
C ASN A 70 -11.20 20.07 6.62
N THR A 71 -11.78 19.37 7.59
CA THR A 71 -11.91 19.84 8.99
C THR A 71 -10.96 19.13 9.95
N HIS A 72 -10.30 18.05 9.51
CA HIS A 72 -9.38 17.27 10.34
C HIS A 72 -7.96 17.31 9.77
N ASP A 73 -7.02 17.74 10.61
CA ASP A 73 -5.59 17.63 10.32
C ASP A 73 -5.06 16.23 10.62
N ASN A 74 -3.87 15.90 10.11
CA ASN A 74 -3.14 14.65 10.37
C ASN A 74 -3.89 13.38 9.93
N LEU A 75 -4.28 13.32 8.66
CA LEU A 75 -4.86 12.12 8.02
C LEU A 75 -3.76 11.40 7.19
N PRO A 76 -2.94 10.52 7.79
CA PRO A 76 -1.81 9.89 7.09
C PRO A 76 -2.23 9.00 5.93
N GLN A 77 -3.47 8.51 5.93
CA GLN A 77 -4.09 7.70 4.88
C GLN A 77 -5.33 8.40 4.30
N VAL A 78 -5.41 9.73 4.43
CA VAL A 78 -6.42 10.64 3.84
C VAL A 78 -7.81 10.01 3.71
N ASP A 79 -8.15 9.49 2.53
CA ASP A 79 -9.44 8.90 2.20
C ASP A 79 -9.81 7.70 3.09
N GLN A 80 -8.85 6.83 3.40
CA GLN A 80 -9.06 5.66 4.26
C GLN A 80 -9.44 6.10 5.68
N ASN A 81 -8.79 7.15 6.21
CA ASN A 81 -9.15 7.69 7.52
C ASN A 81 -10.57 8.28 7.50
N CYS A 82 -10.95 9.01 6.45
CA CYS A 82 -12.30 9.53 6.29
C CYS A 82 -13.34 8.40 6.24
N PHE A 83 -13.08 7.32 5.48
CA PHE A 83 -13.98 6.18 5.41
C PHE A 83 -14.14 5.48 6.77
N ASN A 84 -13.03 5.21 7.47
CA ASN A 84 -13.06 4.58 8.79
C ASN A 84 -13.78 5.43 9.83
N ALA A 85 -13.71 6.77 9.74
CA ALA A 85 -14.41 7.67 10.65
C ALA A 85 -15.91 7.80 10.33
N ILE A 86 -16.26 8.06 9.07
CA ILE A 86 -17.62 8.43 8.65
C ILE A 86 -18.51 7.21 8.42
N CYS A 87 -17.95 6.09 7.97
CA CYS A 87 -18.71 4.93 7.53
C CYS A 87 -18.71 3.77 8.53
N LYS A 88 -18.09 3.92 9.70
CA LYS A 88 -17.85 2.84 10.68
C LYS A 88 -19.08 1.97 10.97
N ASP A 89 -20.24 2.60 11.21
CA ASP A 89 -21.46 1.90 11.59
C ASP A 89 -22.25 1.34 10.38
N LYS A 90 -21.82 1.66 9.15
CA LYS A 90 -22.42 1.21 7.89
C LYS A 90 -21.40 0.57 6.96
N LEU A 91 -20.37 -0.02 7.55
CA LEU A 91 -19.33 -0.78 6.86
C LEU A 91 -19.61 -2.28 7.01
N LEU A 92 -19.49 -3.03 5.92
CA LEU A 92 -19.44 -4.49 5.97
C LEU A 92 -18.00 -4.99 5.85
N HIS A 93 -17.54 -5.81 6.81
CA HIS A 93 -16.28 -6.52 6.65
C HIS A 93 -16.44 -7.74 5.74
N ILE A 94 -15.62 -7.80 4.67
CA ILE A 94 -15.59 -8.92 3.72
C ILE A 94 -14.32 -9.77 3.90
N ASP A 95 -14.30 -10.95 3.29
CA ASP A 95 -13.21 -11.91 3.41
C ASP A 95 -11.87 -11.32 2.88
N CYS A 96 -10.80 -11.47 3.67
CA CYS A 96 -9.44 -11.04 3.34
C CYS A 96 -8.91 -11.59 2.00
N LYS A 97 -9.49 -12.68 1.47
CA LYS A 97 -9.13 -13.20 0.14
C LYS A 97 -9.33 -12.15 -0.96
N TYR A 98 -10.23 -11.19 -0.77
CA TYR A 98 -10.54 -10.13 -1.73
C TYR A 98 -9.64 -8.90 -1.62
N ASN A 99 -8.78 -8.79 -0.59
CA ASN A 99 -7.80 -7.71 -0.47
C ASN A 99 -6.63 -8.19 0.40
N PHE A 100 -5.86 -9.15 -0.14
CA PHE A 100 -4.74 -9.72 0.59
C PHE A 100 -3.55 -8.75 0.55
N GLN A 101 -3.26 -8.10 1.68
CA GLN A 101 -2.26 -7.04 1.79
C GLN A 101 -0.86 -7.61 2.06
N ASN A 102 0.17 -7.15 1.35
CA ASN A 102 1.52 -7.71 1.44
C ASN A 102 2.46 -6.96 2.42
N ILE A 103 2.23 -7.20 3.70
CA ILE A 103 2.86 -6.49 4.82
C ILE A 103 4.15 -7.17 5.27
N LEU A 104 4.17 -8.49 5.45
CA LEU A 104 5.27 -9.14 6.19
C LEU A 104 6.48 -9.51 5.32
N CYS A 105 6.43 -9.29 4.00
CA CYS A 105 7.40 -9.82 3.05
C CYS A 105 8.66 -8.93 2.84
N PHE A 106 9.28 -8.39 3.90
CA PHE A 106 10.45 -7.48 3.75
C PHE A 106 11.80 -8.15 3.45
N ASP A 107 11.95 -9.47 3.63
CA ASP A 107 13.25 -10.14 3.68
C ASP A 107 13.33 -11.32 2.70
N ASN A 108 14.22 -11.19 1.71
CA ASN A 108 14.39 -12.15 0.62
C ASN A 108 14.67 -13.58 1.10
N ASP A 109 15.40 -13.76 2.19
CA ASP A 109 15.85 -15.09 2.63
C ASP A 109 14.76 -15.85 3.41
N LYS A 110 13.86 -15.11 4.05
CA LYS A 110 12.73 -15.66 4.85
C LYS A 110 11.38 -15.52 4.15
N CYS A 111 11.38 -15.11 2.89
CA CYS A 111 10.20 -14.76 2.11
C CYS A 111 9.07 -15.81 2.14
N VAL A 112 9.39 -17.11 2.01
CA VAL A 112 8.38 -18.18 1.99
C VAL A 112 7.74 -18.41 3.36
N SER A 113 8.53 -18.42 4.44
CA SER A 113 8.00 -18.62 5.79
C SER A 113 7.17 -17.42 6.25
N ARG A 114 7.58 -16.20 5.88
CA ARG A 114 6.81 -14.97 6.14
C ARG A 114 5.49 -14.95 5.37
N LEU A 115 5.48 -15.34 4.10
CA LEU A 115 4.24 -15.48 3.34
C LEU A 115 3.27 -16.49 3.97
N LYS A 116 3.77 -17.63 4.47
CA LYS A 116 2.92 -18.60 5.20
C LYS A 116 2.30 -18.00 6.47
N LYS A 117 3.09 -17.24 7.23
CA LYS A 117 2.60 -16.53 8.43
C LYS A 117 1.55 -15.50 8.05
N GLU A 118 1.75 -14.76 6.97
CA GLU A 118 0.83 -13.75 6.47
C GLU A 118 -0.50 -14.34 5.99
N LEU A 119 -0.45 -15.43 5.23
CA LEU A 119 -1.65 -16.19 4.82
C LEU A 119 -2.46 -16.69 6.02
N LYS A 120 -1.79 -17.11 7.10
CA LYS A 120 -2.45 -17.50 8.35
C LYS A 120 -3.03 -16.28 9.07
N ALA A 121 -2.27 -15.19 9.18
CA ALA A 121 -2.67 -13.98 9.89
C ALA A 121 -3.89 -13.31 9.24
N GLN A 122 -4.01 -13.38 7.91
CA GLN A 122 -5.16 -12.87 7.16
C GLN A 122 -6.27 -13.91 6.98
N LYS A 123 -6.17 -15.07 7.65
CA LYS A 123 -7.18 -16.15 7.63
C LYS A 123 -7.50 -16.73 6.24
N VAL A 124 -6.65 -16.51 5.23
CA VAL A 124 -6.83 -17.07 3.87
C VAL A 124 -6.27 -18.48 3.74
N GLY A 125 -5.29 -18.83 4.59
CA GLY A 125 -4.72 -20.18 4.74
C GLY A 125 -3.73 -20.59 3.64
N LYS A 126 -4.13 -20.53 2.36
CA LYS A 126 -3.29 -20.92 1.21
C LYS A 126 -3.31 -19.85 0.11
N LEU A 127 -2.18 -19.65 -0.54
CA LEU A 127 -2.04 -18.67 -1.63
C LEU A 127 -3.05 -18.91 -2.77
N LYS A 128 -3.46 -20.15 -3.04
CA LYS A 128 -4.45 -20.47 -4.09
C LYS A 128 -5.86 -19.92 -3.79
N ASN A 129 -6.15 -19.59 -2.53
CA ASN A 129 -7.43 -19.05 -2.08
C ASN A 129 -7.47 -17.51 -2.18
N VAL A 130 -6.30 -16.86 -2.28
CA VAL A 130 -6.22 -15.41 -2.47
C VAL A 130 -6.78 -15.05 -3.86
N VAL A 131 -7.80 -14.19 -3.88
CA VAL A 131 -8.46 -13.69 -5.10
C VAL A 131 -7.74 -12.45 -5.61
N ILE A 132 -7.48 -11.46 -4.75
CA ILE A 132 -6.73 -10.24 -5.08
C ILE A 132 -5.53 -10.13 -4.15
N VAL A 133 -4.34 -9.90 -4.74
CA VAL A 133 -3.13 -9.50 -4.00
C VAL A 133 -2.99 -8.00 -4.14
N HIS A 134 -2.97 -7.30 -3.02
CA HIS A 134 -2.79 -5.85 -2.95
C HIS A 134 -1.36 -5.54 -2.46
N TYR A 135 -0.61 -4.79 -3.28
CA TYR A 135 0.75 -4.35 -2.99
C TYR A 135 0.76 -3.06 -2.13
N ALA A 136 -0.11 -2.98 -1.13
CA ALA A 136 -0.38 -1.79 -0.31
C ALA A 136 0.89 -1.21 0.35
N TYR A 137 1.80 -2.07 0.81
CA TYR A 137 3.00 -1.66 1.53
C TYR A 137 4.26 -1.86 0.68
N LEU A 138 4.52 -3.10 0.28
CA LEU A 138 5.72 -3.46 -0.48
C LEU A 138 5.42 -3.47 -1.97
N LYS A 139 5.79 -2.40 -2.67
CA LYS A 139 5.51 -2.29 -4.09
C LYS A 139 6.28 -3.35 -4.90
N ALA A 140 5.57 -4.06 -5.79
CA ALA A 140 6.13 -5.15 -6.57
C ALA A 140 7.26 -4.71 -7.51
N TRP A 141 7.19 -3.47 -8.00
CA TRP A 141 8.18 -2.87 -8.88
C TRP A 141 9.42 -2.37 -8.13
N THR A 142 9.28 -2.03 -6.84
CA THR A 142 10.42 -1.68 -5.96
C THR A 142 11.14 -2.93 -5.47
N PHE A 143 10.41 -4.00 -5.17
CA PHE A 143 10.97 -5.24 -4.62
C PHE A 143 10.65 -6.44 -5.52
N PRO A 144 11.23 -6.54 -6.74
CA PRO A 144 10.83 -7.54 -7.75
C PRO A 144 11.15 -8.98 -7.34
N LYS A 145 12.04 -9.19 -6.37
CA LYS A 145 12.48 -10.52 -5.92
C LYS A 145 11.54 -11.19 -4.92
N LEU A 146 10.63 -10.44 -4.31
CA LEU A 146 9.70 -10.99 -3.31
C LEU A 146 8.71 -11.99 -3.96
N PRO A 147 8.25 -13.01 -3.22
CA PRO A 147 7.37 -14.06 -3.74
C PRO A 147 6.14 -13.54 -4.47
N LEU A 148 5.45 -12.56 -3.88
CA LEU A 148 4.24 -11.99 -4.46
C LEU A 148 4.54 -11.04 -5.63
N SER A 149 5.69 -10.37 -5.63
CA SER A 149 6.09 -9.48 -6.74
C SER A 149 6.27 -10.22 -8.06
N ARG A 150 6.61 -11.52 -8.01
CA ARG A 150 6.68 -12.36 -9.21
C ARG A 150 5.35 -12.43 -9.96
N LEU A 151 4.22 -12.30 -9.27
CA LEU A 151 2.89 -12.30 -9.88
C LEU A 151 2.69 -11.03 -10.73
N TRP A 152 3.00 -9.86 -10.17
CA TRP A 152 3.00 -8.58 -10.90
C TRP A 152 3.84 -8.67 -12.18
N TRP A 153 5.09 -9.12 -12.07
CA TRP A 153 5.98 -9.19 -13.22
C TRP A 153 5.58 -10.28 -14.23
N LYS A 154 4.89 -11.34 -13.80
CA LYS A 154 4.27 -12.30 -14.72
C LYS A 154 3.13 -11.64 -15.51
N THR A 155 2.31 -10.80 -14.86
CA THR A 155 1.26 -10.01 -15.55
C THR A 155 1.87 -8.97 -16.49
N VAL A 156 2.90 -8.24 -16.07
CA VAL A 156 3.58 -7.26 -16.95
C VAL A 156 4.05 -7.93 -18.23
N LYS A 157 4.60 -9.15 -18.18
CA LYS A 157 5.05 -9.89 -19.38
C LYS A 157 3.95 -10.21 -20.39
N THR A 158 2.67 -10.17 -20.00
CA THR A 158 1.54 -10.39 -20.91
C THR A 158 1.03 -9.10 -21.57
N LEU A 159 1.55 -7.94 -21.16
CA LEU A 159 1.16 -6.64 -21.72
C LEU A 159 1.86 -6.36 -23.07
N PRO A 160 1.36 -5.40 -23.87
CA PRO A 160 2.09 -4.83 -24.99
C PRO A 160 3.54 -4.43 -24.65
N LYS A 161 4.46 -4.53 -25.63
CA LYS A 161 5.91 -4.34 -25.41
C LYS A 161 6.27 -2.94 -24.89
N ASP A 162 5.56 -1.91 -25.33
CA ASP A 162 5.72 -0.54 -24.87
C ASP A 162 5.36 -0.41 -23.37
N LEU A 163 4.26 -1.02 -22.94
CA LEU A 163 3.87 -1.03 -21.53
C LEU A 163 4.86 -1.85 -20.68
N GLN A 164 5.34 -2.98 -21.19
CA GLN A 164 6.41 -3.75 -20.53
C GLN A 164 7.64 -2.87 -20.27
N GLN A 165 8.06 -2.10 -21.26
CA GLN A 165 9.22 -1.22 -21.16
C GLN A 165 8.98 -0.11 -20.13
N ARG A 166 7.83 0.57 -20.19
CA ARG A 166 7.45 1.60 -19.21
C ARG A 166 7.46 1.08 -17.77
N HIS A 167 6.94 -0.14 -17.54
CA HIS A 167 6.97 -0.75 -16.21
C HIS A 167 8.40 -1.05 -15.73
N LYS A 168 9.29 -1.50 -16.63
CA LYS A 168 10.71 -1.75 -16.28
C LYS A 168 11.43 -0.46 -15.92
N GLU A 169 11.27 0.60 -16.73
CA GLU A 169 11.87 1.91 -16.49
C GLU A 169 11.39 2.51 -15.17
N PHE A 170 10.08 2.49 -14.95
CA PHE A 170 9.49 2.94 -13.69
C PHE A 170 10.04 2.14 -12.49
N ALA A 171 10.14 0.81 -12.60
CA ALA A 171 10.68 -0.03 -11.54
C ALA A 171 12.15 0.29 -11.20
N LEU A 172 12.99 0.55 -12.21
CA LEU A 172 14.39 0.93 -12.00
C LEU A 172 14.49 2.23 -11.21
N ILE A 173 13.73 3.26 -11.60
CA ILE A 173 13.67 4.54 -10.89
C ILE A 173 13.26 4.36 -9.43
N GLN A 174 12.25 3.53 -9.17
CA GLN A 174 11.77 3.28 -7.81
C GLN A 174 12.79 2.51 -6.96
N GLN A 175 13.51 1.56 -7.55
CA GLN A 175 14.58 0.82 -6.87
C GLN A 175 15.77 1.71 -6.51
N GLU A 176 16.17 2.63 -7.38
CA GLU A 176 17.23 3.61 -7.10
C GLU A 176 16.84 4.52 -5.95
N LYS A 177 15.63 5.10 -5.98
CA LYS A 177 15.10 5.90 -4.87
C LYS A 177 15.06 5.14 -3.55
N SER A 178 14.67 3.86 -3.58
CA SER A 178 14.65 3.02 -2.37
C SER A 178 16.05 2.83 -1.78
N LYS A 179 17.06 2.55 -2.61
CA LYS A 179 18.46 2.41 -2.16
C LYS A 179 19.01 3.71 -1.58
N GLU A 180 18.71 4.85 -2.21
CA GLU A 180 19.10 6.15 -1.67
C GLU A 180 18.48 6.43 -0.30
N ASN A 181 17.21 6.08 -0.12
CA ASN A 181 16.51 6.25 1.15
C ASN A 181 17.08 5.34 2.23
N GLU A 182 17.38 4.08 1.92
CA GLU A 182 18.07 3.17 2.84
C GLU A 182 19.46 3.70 3.22
N PHE A 183 20.21 4.20 2.23
CA PHE A 183 21.52 4.81 2.46
C PHE A 183 21.43 6.04 3.35
N LYS A 184 20.48 6.95 3.12
CA LYS A 184 20.22 8.11 3.98
C LYS A 184 19.84 7.65 5.39
N ALA A 185 18.89 6.73 5.52
CA ALA A 185 18.48 6.19 6.82
C ALA A 185 19.66 5.55 7.58
N TRP A 186 20.54 4.83 6.89
CA TRP A 186 21.77 4.27 7.46
C TRP A 186 22.74 5.36 7.92
N GLN A 187 22.93 6.43 7.13
CA GLN A 187 23.75 7.58 7.51
C GLN A 187 23.25 8.25 8.80
N TYR A 188 21.93 8.35 8.99
CA TYR A 188 21.34 8.92 10.21
C TYR A 188 21.38 7.95 11.41
N ARG A 189 21.34 6.63 11.19
CA ARG A 189 21.33 5.64 12.27
C ARG A 189 22.71 5.37 12.85
N SER A 190 23.76 5.25 12.03
CA SER A 190 25.09 4.90 12.57
C SER A 190 25.83 6.13 13.14
N ALA A 191 26.39 5.99 14.35
CA ALA A 191 27.17 7.06 14.99
C ALA A 191 28.41 7.44 14.15
N VAL A 192 29.04 6.44 13.53
CA VAL A 192 30.20 6.59 12.65
C VAL A 192 29.84 7.36 11.38
N SER A 193 28.72 7.02 10.72
CA SER A 193 28.30 7.76 9.51
C SER A 193 27.81 9.17 9.82
N ARG A 194 27.14 9.38 10.97
CA ARG A 194 26.81 10.73 11.45
C ARG A 194 28.07 11.58 11.66
N PHE A 195 29.14 11.00 12.19
CA PHE A 195 30.43 11.67 12.34
C PHE A 195 31.04 12.06 10.97
N PHE A 196 31.16 11.11 10.03
CA PHE A 196 31.70 11.39 8.69
C PHE A 196 30.85 12.39 7.90
N TYR A 197 29.52 12.34 8.03
CA TYR A 197 28.61 13.32 7.43
C TYR A 197 28.86 14.73 8.00
N LYS A 198 28.95 14.87 9.34
CA LYS A 198 29.27 16.15 9.99
C LYS A 198 30.62 16.70 9.54
N VAL A 199 31.64 15.84 9.43
CA VAL A 199 32.97 16.23 8.92
C VAL A 199 32.88 16.73 7.48
N ARG A 200 32.19 16.00 6.59
CA ARG A 200 32.03 16.38 5.18
C ARG A 200 31.27 17.71 5.01
N VAL A 201 30.19 17.93 5.76
CA VAL A 201 29.45 19.20 5.75
C VAL A 201 30.32 20.36 6.24
N LYS A 202 31.10 20.14 7.33
CA LYS A 202 32.02 21.14 7.86
C LYS A 202 33.09 21.51 6.85
N ILE A 203 33.70 20.53 6.17
CA ILE A 203 34.67 20.75 5.09
C ILE A 203 34.04 21.52 3.92
N SER A 204 32.84 21.13 3.47
CA SER A 204 32.12 21.83 2.39
C SER A 204 31.80 23.28 2.73
N LEU A 205 31.42 23.59 3.98
CA LEU A 205 31.14 24.95 4.44
C LEU A 205 32.42 25.77 4.54
N THR A 206 33.53 25.16 4.98
CA THR A 206 34.85 25.81 5.01
C THR A 206 35.35 26.11 3.60
N PHE A 207 35.22 25.17 2.65
CA PHE A 207 35.54 25.40 1.24
C PHE A 207 34.67 26.52 0.63
N LYS A 208 33.35 26.52 0.85
CA LYS A 208 32.47 27.61 0.40
C LYS A 208 32.84 28.97 1.00
N LYS A 209 33.31 29.03 2.26
CA LYS A 209 33.79 30.27 2.89
C LYS A 209 35.11 30.77 2.30
N ILE A 210 36.01 29.85 1.93
CA ILE A 210 37.30 30.18 1.30
C ILE A 210 37.08 30.71 -0.13
N PHE A 211 36.17 30.10 -0.90
CA PHE A 211 35.88 30.51 -2.28
C PHE A 211 34.93 31.71 -2.42
N LYS A 212 34.21 32.12 -1.36
CA LYS A 212 33.44 33.39 -1.34
C LYS A 212 34.29 34.62 -0.99
N LYS A 213 35.57 34.43 -0.63
CA LYS A 213 36.52 35.50 -0.26
C LYS A 213 37.55 35.80 -1.38
N ARG A 214 37.38 35.21 -2.56
CA ARG A 214 38.02 35.63 -3.81
C ARG A 214 36.95 36.20 -4.71
#